data_AF-A0AAW0X1V1-F1
#
_entry.id   AF-A0AAW0X1V1-F1
#
_cell.length_a   1.000
_cell.length_b   1.000
_cell.length_c   1.000
_cell.angle_alpha   90.00
_cell.angle_beta   90.00
_cell.angle_gamma   90.00
#
_symmetry.space_group_name_H-M   'P 1'
#
loop_
_entity.id
_entity.type
_entity.pdbx_description
1 polymer ?
#
loop_
_entity_poly.entity_id
_entity_poly.type
_entity_poly.pdbx_seq_one_letter_code
_entity_poly.pdbx_strand_id
1 'polypeptide(L)'
;TQLLIRSKLSYFPPTRTFSCKMSTPGSYSNERPPSVDVDYSADPASGSFFSTEFKKHEDLKQMLDSNKDGLKLEAMKRIIGMVAKGRDASELFPAVVKNVVSANLEVKKLVYVYLVRYAEEQQDLALLSISTFQRALKDPNQLIRACALRVLSSIRVPVIVPIMMLAIKDAVTDMSPYVRKTAAHAIPKLYK
;
A
#
# COMPACT_ATOMS: atom_id res chain seq x y z
N THR A 1 -3.36 9.39 -7.48
CA THR A 1 -3.22 8.39 -6.39
C THR A 1 -3.84 7.03 -6.71
N GLN A 2 -5.11 6.95 -7.17
CA GLN A 2 -5.74 5.65 -7.50
C GLN A 2 -5.07 4.87 -8.65
N LEU A 3 -4.66 5.55 -9.73
CA LEU A 3 -3.89 4.95 -10.83
C LEU A 3 -2.53 4.41 -10.37
N LEU A 4 -1.89 5.09 -9.40
CA LEU A 4 -0.62 4.64 -8.82
C LEU A 4 -0.82 3.34 -8.03
N ILE A 5 -1.85 3.29 -7.18
CA ILE A 5 -2.19 2.11 -6.38
C ILE A 5 -2.59 0.93 -7.29
N ARG A 6 -3.44 1.14 -8.30
CA ARG A 6 -3.82 0.11 -9.27
C ARG A 6 -2.63 -0.39 -10.09
N SER A 7 -1.79 0.50 -10.60
CA SER A 7 -0.60 0.08 -11.34
C SER A 7 0.37 -0.68 -10.45
N LYS A 8 0.57 -0.28 -9.18
CA LYS A 8 1.55 -0.90 -8.27
C LYS A 8 1.03 -2.18 -7.60
N LEU A 9 -0.29 -2.36 -7.43
CA LEU A 9 -0.90 -3.65 -7.04
C LEU A 9 -0.67 -4.74 -8.09
N SER A 10 -0.64 -4.39 -9.38
CA SER A 10 -0.30 -5.33 -10.46
C SER A 10 1.16 -5.80 -10.41
N TYR A 11 2.02 -5.14 -9.62
CA TYR A 11 3.41 -5.57 -9.40
C TYR A 11 3.55 -6.62 -8.28
N PHE A 12 2.52 -7.05 -7.58
CA PHE A 12 2.64 -8.21 -6.71
C PHE A 12 2.42 -9.48 -7.54
N PRO A 13 3.25 -10.54 -7.38
CA PRO A 13 2.97 -11.80 -8.06
C PRO A 13 1.54 -12.24 -7.70
N PRO A 14 0.80 -12.81 -8.65
CA PRO A 14 -0.43 -13.52 -8.32
C PRO A 14 -0.01 -14.72 -7.47
N THR A 15 0.00 -14.55 -6.15
CA THR A 15 -0.21 -15.68 -5.25
C THR A 15 -1.54 -16.27 -5.71
N ARG A 16 -1.51 -17.46 -6.32
CA ARG A 16 -2.71 -18.18 -6.75
C ARG A 16 -3.78 -18.05 -5.67
N THR A 17 -5.00 -17.75 -6.12
CA THR A 17 -6.22 -17.36 -5.40
C THR A 17 -6.36 -15.85 -5.16
N PHE A 18 -6.96 -15.16 -6.12
CA PHE A 18 -8.05 -14.21 -5.86
C PHE A 18 -8.79 -14.01 -7.19
N SER A 19 -9.66 -14.98 -7.48
CA SER A 19 -10.72 -14.84 -8.47
C SER A 19 -11.80 -13.96 -7.85
N CYS A 20 -11.71 -12.64 -8.01
CA CYS A 20 -12.87 -11.78 -7.80
C CYS A 20 -13.69 -11.83 -9.09
N LYS A 21 -14.61 -12.81 -9.17
CA LYS A 21 -15.69 -12.75 -10.16
C LYS A 21 -16.56 -11.55 -9.77
N MET A 22 -16.43 -10.46 -10.52
CA MET A 22 -17.52 -9.50 -10.63
C MET A 22 -18.61 -10.18 -11.47
N SER A 23 -19.65 -10.68 -10.81
CA SER A 23 -20.92 -11.02 -11.47
C SER A 23 -21.80 -9.76 -11.49
N THR A 24 -22.30 -9.45 -12.70
CA THR A 24 -23.16 -8.34 -13.09
C THR A 24 -24.56 -8.36 -12.44
N PRO A 25 -25.30 -7.23 -12.44
CA PRO A 25 -26.59 -7.10 -11.76
C PRO A 25 -27.77 -7.56 -12.64
N GLY A 26 -28.76 -8.20 -11.99
CA GLY A 26 -30.09 -8.46 -12.56
C GLY A 26 -30.93 -7.18 -12.63
N SER A 27 -31.83 -7.11 -13.63
CA SER A 27 -32.64 -5.94 -13.98
C SER A 27 -34.14 -6.10 -13.65
N TYR A 28 -34.81 -4.94 -13.55
CA TYR A 28 -36.25 -4.61 -13.60
C TYR A 28 -37.14 -5.11 -12.44
N SER A 29 -37.93 -4.23 -11.77
CA SER A 29 -39.05 -3.48 -12.36
C SER A 29 -39.32 -2.09 -11.76
N ASN A 30 -39.99 -1.27 -12.59
CA ASN A 30 -40.57 0.07 -12.38
C ASN A 30 -41.70 0.09 -11.34
N GLU A 31 -41.91 1.23 -10.68
CA GLU A 31 -43.20 1.94 -10.47
C GLU A 31 -42.89 3.37 -9.91
N ARG A 32 -43.66 4.39 -10.33
CA ARG A 32 -43.66 5.82 -9.93
C ARG A 32 -45.13 6.27 -9.81
N PRO A 33 -45.51 7.46 -9.26
CA PRO A 33 -45.02 8.32 -8.18
C PRO A 33 -46.18 8.59 -7.14
N PRO A 34 -46.19 9.62 -6.25
CA PRO A 34 -46.32 11.05 -6.60
C PRO A 34 -45.43 12.03 -5.81
N SER A 35 -45.44 13.26 -6.31
CA SER A 35 -44.82 14.54 -5.93
C SER A 35 -44.84 14.94 -4.45
N VAL A 36 -43.73 15.57 -4.01
CA VAL A 36 -43.74 16.63 -2.99
C VAL A 36 -42.59 17.60 -3.30
N ASP A 37 -42.95 18.81 -3.71
CA ASP A 37 -42.06 19.98 -3.72
C ASP A 37 -41.86 20.45 -2.28
N VAL A 38 -40.61 20.56 -1.83
CA VAL A 38 -40.28 21.31 -0.60
C VAL A 38 -38.98 22.09 -0.84
N ASP A 39 -39.17 23.39 -1.02
CA ASP A 39 -38.16 24.43 -0.92
C ASP A 39 -37.83 24.65 0.57
N TYR A 40 -36.55 24.67 0.95
CA TYR A 40 -36.08 25.37 2.16
C TYR A 40 -34.56 25.60 2.12
N SER A 41 -34.21 26.86 1.88
CA SER A 41 -33.35 27.70 2.72
C SER A 41 -31.92 27.25 3.03
N ALA A 42 -31.00 28.16 2.70
CA ALA A 42 -29.60 28.14 3.07
C ALA A 42 -29.37 28.02 4.59
N ASP A 43 -28.45 27.14 4.98
CA ASP A 43 -27.89 27.05 6.34
C ASP A 43 -26.36 27.18 6.26
N PRO A 44 -25.73 28.23 6.83
CA PRO A 44 -24.29 28.44 6.79
C PRO A 44 -23.61 27.67 7.92
N ALA A 45 -23.65 26.34 7.87
CA ALA A 45 -22.95 25.48 8.82
C ALA A 45 -21.99 24.50 8.12
N SER A 46 -21.30 24.96 7.08
CA SER A 46 -20.27 24.19 6.36
C SER A 46 -18.89 24.20 7.04
N GLY A 47 -18.83 24.48 8.35
CA GLY A 47 -17.57 24.59 9.11
C GLY A 47 -17.19 23.36 9.93
N SER A 48 -18.10 22.41 10.17
CA SER A 48 -17.89 21.33 11.15
C SER A 48 -17.46 19.97 10.56
N PHE A 49 -17.24 19.89 9.24
CA PHE A 49 -16.88 18.63 8.59
C PHE A 49 -15.37 18.35 8.56
N PHE A 50 -14.54 19.34 8.84
CA PHE A 50 -13.07 19.22 8.75
C PHE A 50 -12.39 18.90 10.09
N SER A 51 -13.03 19.17 11.25
CA SER A 51 -12.40 18.99 12.57
C SER A 51 -12.49 17.56 13.13
N THR A 52 -13.44 16.74 12.65
CA THR A 52 -13.65 15.36 13.17
C THR A 52 -12.69 14.33 12.57
N GLU A 53 -11.85 14.70 11.60
CA GLU A 53 -10.92 13.78 10.91
C GLU A 53 -9.58 13.59 11.63
N PHE A 54 -9.14 14.59 12.40
CA PHE A 54 -7.85 14.56 13.12
C PHE A 54 -7.85 13.71 14.40
N LYS A 55 -9.02 13.53 15.06
CA LYS A 55 -9.17 12.57 16.18
C LYS A 55 -9.46 11.12 15.71
N LYS A 56 -9.57 10.88 14.41
CA LYS A 56 -10.32 9.75 13.82
C LYS A 56 -9.50 8.50 13.49
N HIS A 57 -8.23 8.47 13.84
CA HIS A 57 -7.34 7.36 13.47
C HIS A 57 -6.64 6.69 14.65
N GLU A 58 -7.00 7.03 15.89
CA GLU A 58 -6.43 6.40 17.09
C GLU A 58 -6.83 4.93 17.20
N ASP A 59 -8.05 4.60 16.78
CA ASP A 59 -8.55 3.24 16.60
C ASP A 59 -7.66 2.45 15.62
N LEU A 60 -7.29 3.04 14.48
CA LEU A 60 -6.43 2.39 13.50
C LEU A 60 -5.03 2.13 14.03
N LYS A 61 -4.46 3.06 14.80
CA LYS A 61 -3.17 2.86 15.47
C LYS A 61 -3.27 1.67 16.44
N GLN A 62 -4.32 1.62 17.25
CA GLN A 62 -4.54 0.51 18.19
C GLN A 62 -4.75 -0.84 17.48
N MET A 63 -5.49 -0.86 16.37
CA MET A 63 -5.67 -2.07 15.57
C MET A 63 -4.37 -2.56 14.93
N LEU A 64 -3.50 -1.63 14.50
CA LEU A 64 -2.17 -1.95 13.94
C LEU A 64 -1.17 -2.45 14.99
N ASP A 65 -1.29 -1.98 16.23
CA ASP A 65 -0.46 -2.42 17.37
C ASP A 65 -0.98 -3.72 18.02
N SER A 66 -2.21 -4.15 17.73
CA SER A 66 -2.77 -5.41 18.23
C SER A 66 -1.98 -6.64 17.75
N ASN A 67 -1.92 -7.71 18.54
CA ASN A 67 -1.31 -8.98 18.12
C ASN A 67 -2.16 -9.79 17.12
N LYS A 68 -3.40 -9.38 16.87
CA LYS A 68 -4.30 -10.09 15.96
C LYS A 68 -4.10 -9.61 14.52
N ASP A 69 -3.59 -10.49 13.66
CA ASP A 69 -3.40 -10.19 12.24
C ASP A 69 -4.69 -9.77 11.52
N GLY A 70 -5.85 -10.28 11.96
CA GLY A 70 -7.15 -9.87 11.43
C GLY A 70 -7.45 -8.38 11.62
N LEU A 71 -7.12 -7.82 12.80
CA LEU A 71 -7.32 -6.40 13.09
C LEU A 71 -6.34 -5.53 12.30
N LYS A 72 -5.08 -5.97 12.19
CA LYS A 72 -4.08 -5.28 11.35
C LYS A 72 -4.52 -5.20 9.90
N LEU A 73 -5.04 -6.31 9.38
CA LEU A 73 -5.50 -6.42 8.00
C LEU A 73 -6.69 -5.51 7.72
N GLU A 74 -7.67 -5.45 8.62
CA GLU A 74 -8.80 -4.54 8.52
C GLU A 74 -8.34 -3.07 8.55
N ALA A 75 -7.48 -2.71 9.51
CA ALA A 75 -6.92 -1.36 9.62
C ALA A 75 -6.17 -0.96 8.34
N MET A 76 -5.30 -1.84 7.82
CA MET A 76 -4.57 -1.59 6.59
C MET A 76 -5.49 -1.42 5.38
N LYS A 77 -6.56 -2.21 5.25
CA LYS A 77 -7.55 -2.05 4.16
C LYS A 77 -8.22 -0.67 4.24
N ARG A 78 -8.58 -0.24 5.45
CA ARG A 78 -9.22 1.06 5.68
C ARG A 78 -8.26 2.22 5.33
N ILE A 79 -7.00 2.13 5.77
CA ILE A 79 -5.95 3.10 5.43
C ILE A 79 -5.77 3.21 3.92
N ILE A 80 -5.60 2.10 3.20
CA ILE A 80 -5.47 2.13 1.74
C ILE A 80 -6.72 2.71 1.08
N GLY A 81 -7.91 2.42 1.60
CA GLY A 81 -9.16 3.03 1.15
C GLY A 81 -9.18 4.56 1.30
N MET A 82 -8.65 5.10 2.40
CA MET A 82 -8.53 6.55 2.63
C MET A 82 -7.54 7.19 1.67
N VAL A 83 -6.35 6.58 1.51
CA VAL A 83 -5.32 7.04 0.56
C VAL A 83 -5.83 7.00 -0.88
N ALA A 84 -6.61 5.98 -1.25
CA ALA A 84 -7.24 5.89 -2.56
C ALA A 84 -8.27 7.01 -2.80
N LYS A 85 -8.95 7.48 -1.75
CA LYS A 85 -9.85 8.65 -1.81
C LYS A 85 -9.10 9.99 -1.81
N GLY A 86 -7.76 9.97 -1.71
CA GLY A 86 -6.93 11.17 -1.66
C GLY A 86 -6.86 11.83 -0.29
N ARG A 87 -7.31 11.15 0.78
CA ARG A 87 -7.16 11.63 2.15
C ARG A 87 -5.73 11.37 2.63
N ASP A 88 -5.19 12.33 3.37
CA ASP A 88 -3.89 12.15 3.99
C ASP A 88 -3.97 11.15 5.14
N ALA A 89 -3.00 10.24 5.18
CA ALA A 89 -2.83 9.23 6.20
C ALA A 89 -1.36 9.16 6.64
N SER A 90 -0.57 10.20 6.39
CA SER A 90 0.84 10.33 6.75
C SER A 90 1.09 10.15 8.25
N GLU A 91 0.18 10.60 9.11
CA GLU A 91 0.28 10.45 10.57
C GLU A 91 0.30 8.98 11.06
N LEU A 92 -0.17 8.05 10.23
CA LEU A 92 -0.18 6.61 10.54
C LEU A 92 1.13 5.92 10.16
N PHE A 93 2.07 6.64 9.53
CA PHE A 93 3.29 6.06 8.99
C PHE A 93 4.10 5.26 10.01
N PRO A 94 4.36 5.74 11.25
CA PRO A 94 5.09 4.95 12.25
C PRO A 94 4.37 3.63 12.61
N ALA A 95 3.05 3.65 12.73
CA ALA A 95 2.25 2.47 13.06
C ALA A 95 2.26 1.43 11.91
N VAL A 96 2.27 1.91 10.67
CA VAL A 96 2.33 1.05 9.47
C VAL A 96 3.74 0.44 9.30
N VAL A 97 4.81 1.21 9.50
CA VAL A 97 6.21 0.76 9.35
C VAL A 97 6.55 -0.39 10.30
N LYS A 98 6.06 -0.36 11.54
CA LYS A 98 6.24 -1.47 12.50
C LYS A 98 5.75 -2.81 11.96
N ASN A 99 4.74 -2.78 11.08
CA ASN A 99 4.09 -3.97 10.56
C ASN A 99 4.70 -4.52 9.26
N VAL A 100 5.82 -3.95 8.78
CA VAL A 100 6.58 -4.44 7.61
C VAL A 100 7.06 -5.89 7.80
N VAL A 101 7.35 -6.28 9.04
CA VAL A 101 7.82 -7.62 9.40
C VAL A 101 6.70 -8.62 9.67
N SER A 102 5.43 -8.24 9.51
CA SER A 102 4.29 -9.15 9.77
C SER A 102 4.39 -10.44 8.95
N ALA A 103 4.00 -11.56 9.56
CA ALA A 103 3.93 -12.87 8.92
C ALA A 103 2.80 -12.94 7.88
N ASN A 104 1.72 -12.18 8.09
CA ASN A 104 0.59 -12.16 7.19
C ASN A 104 0.93 -11.45 5.87
N LEU A 105 0.88 -12.22 4.77
CA LEU A 105 1.22 -11.74 3.43
C LEU A 105 0.27 -10.64 2.93
N GLU A 106 -1.00 -10.66 3.31
CA GLU A 106 -1.96 -9.61 2.91
C GLU A 106 -1.64 -8.29 3.58
N VAL A 107 -1.37 -8.31 4.89
CA VAL A 107 -0.93 -7.11 5.64
C VAL A 107 0.33 -6.55 4.99
N LYS A 108 1.33 -7.40 4.77
CA LYS A 108 2.61 -7.01 4.16
C LYS A 108 2.43 -6.36 2.78
N LYS A 109 1.56 -6.91 1.91
CA LYS A 109 1.23 -6.30 0.61
C LYS A 109 0.67 -4.89 0.75
N LEU A 110 -0.29 -4.68 1.67
CA LEU A 110 -0.89 -3.37 1.89
C LEU A 110 0.12 -2.37 2.47
N VAL A 111 0.97 -2.82 3.40
CA VAL A 111 2.05 -2.01 3.98
C VAL A 111 2.99 -1.52 2.87
N TYR A 112 3.36 -2.40 1.94
CA TYR A 112 4.26 -2.02 0.84
C TYR A 112 3.62 -1.01 -0.12
N VAL A 113 2.32 -1.17 -0.42
CA VAL A 113 1.58 -0.18 -1.22
C VAL A 113 1.58 1.19 -0.53
N TYR A 114 1.38 1.21 0.79
CA TYR A 114 1.41 2.43 1.59
C TYR A 114 2.81 3.08 1.60
N LEU A 115 3.87 2.31 1.87
CA LEU A 115 5.25 2.80 1.88
C LEU A 115 5.62 3.47 0.56
N VAL A 116 5.26 2.84 -0.56
CA VAL A 116 5.59 3.36 -1.88
C VAL A 116 4.85 4.68 -2.21
N ARG A 117 3.77 5.01 -1.48
CA ARG A 117 3.10 6.31 -1.61
C ARG A 117 3.76 7.40 -0.77
N TYR A 118 4.13 7.09 0.47
CA TYR A 118 4.54 8.09 1.46
C TYR A 118 6.06 8.14 1.74
N ALA A 119 6.85 7.19 1.23
CA ALA A 119 8.30 7.14 1.48
C ALA A 119 9.05 8.34 0.90
N GLU A 120 8.54 9.00 -0.13
CA GLU A 120 9.12 10.23 -0.68
C GLU A 120 9.00 11.41 0.30
N GLU A 121 7.88 11.46 1.03
CA GLU A 121 7.54 12.52 1.98
C GLU A 121 8.19 12.28 3.36
N GLN A 122 8.31 11.02 3.79
CA GLN A 122 8.82 10.61 5.12
C GLN A 122 10.03 9.68 4.98
N GLN A 123 11.14 10.22 4.47
CA GLN A 123 12.34 9.43 4.12
C GLN A 123 12.97 8.76 5.35
N ASP A 124 13.11 9.49 6.47
CA ASP A 124 13.79 8.99 7.67
C ASP A 124 13.09 7.78 8.28
N LEU A 125 11.76 7.81 8.36
CA LEU A 125 10.97 6.69 8.84
C LEU A 125 10.95 5.53 7.82
N ALA A 126 10.97 5.85 6.52
CA ALA A 126 11.02 4.83 5.47
C ALA A 126 12.32 4.01 5.52
N LEU A 127 13.44 4.63 5.91
CA LEU A 127 14.73 3.95 6.07
C LEU A 127 14.67 2.75 7.03
N LEU A 128 13.84 2.81 8.06
CA LEU A 128 13.61 1.68 8.97
C LEU A 128 13.09 0.44 8.22
N SER A 129 12.23 0.65 7.22
CA SER A 129 11.70 -0.40 6.35
C SER A 129 12.75 -0.93 5.38
N ILE A 130 13.65 -0.07 4.89
CA ILE A 130 14.73 -0.45 3.97
C ILE A 130 15.64 -1.51 4.59
N SER A 131 15.97 -1.39 5.88
CA SER A 131 16.77 -2.39 6.60
C SER A 131 16.12 -3.79 6.55
N THR A 132 14.79 -3.85 6.56
CA THR A 132 14.04 -5.10 6.47
C THR A 132 14.09 -5.67 5.06
N PHE A 133 14.00 -4.83 4.03
CA PHE A 133 14.14 -5.27 2.64
C PHE A 133 15.55 -5.79 2.34
N GLN A 134 16.59 -5.15 2.89
CA GLN A 134 17.97 -5.64 2.77
C GLN A 134 18.14 -7.05 3.34
N ARG A 135 17.53 -7.35 4.50
CA ARG A 135 17.52 -8.71 5.04
C ARG A 135 16.76 -9.67 4.13
N ALA A 136 15.60 -9.27 3.63
CA ALA A 136 14.78 -10.09 2.73
C ALA A 136 15.45 -10.38 1.36
N LEU A 137 16.35 -9.52 0.89
CA LEU A 137 17.17 -9.78 -0.30
C LEU A 137 18.19 -10.90 -0.12
N LYS A 138 18.53 -11.25 1.12
CA LYS A 138 19.45 -12.35 1.44
C LYS A 138 18.73 -13.62 1.87
N ASP A 139 17.40 -13.65 1.77
CA ASP A 139 16.60 -14.81 2.16
C ASP A 139 16.89 -16.02 1.25
N PRO A 140 16.93 -17.26 1.78
CA PRO A 140 17.10 -18.45 0.95
C PRO A 140 15.98 -18.61 -0.09
N ASN A 141 14.77 -18.11 0.19
CA ASN A 141 13.62 -18.20 -0.69
C ASN A 141 13.68 -17.14 -1.80
N GLN A 142 13.82 -17.60 -3.05
CA GLN A 142 13.82 -16.77 -4.26
C GLN A 142 12.61 -15.82 -4.39
N LEU A 143 11.43 -16.22 -3.90
CA LEU A 143 10.22 -15.40 -3.99
C LEU A 143 10.29 -14.19 -3.04
N ILE A 144 10.89 -14.38 -1.86
CA ILE A 144 11.11 -13.32 -0.88
C ILE A 144 12.15 -12.33 -1.42
N ARG A 145 13.27 -12.84 -1.97
CA ARG A 145 14.30 -12.00 -2.62
C ARG A 145 13.72 -11.16 -3.75
N ALA A 146 13.00 -11.78 -4.68
CA ALA A 146 12.39 -11.08 -5.80
C ALA A 146 11.35 -10.04 -5.34
N CYS A 147 10.52 -10.38 -4.34
CA CYS A 147 9.54 -9.45 -3.79
C CYS A 147 10.23 -8.22 -3.17
N ALA A 148 11.26 -8.44 -2.34
CA ALA A 148 12.03 -7.36 -1.73
C ALA A 148 12.66 -6.45 -2.78
N LEU A 149 13.24 -7.01 -3.85
CA LEU A 149 13.84 -6.23 -4.95
C LEU A 149 12.81 -5.36 -5.69
N ARG A 150 11.58 -5.88 -5.89
CA ARG A 150 10.49 -5.12 -6.54
C ARG A 150 10.04 -3.92 -5.69
N VAL A 151 9.96 -4.12 -4.38
CA VAL A 151 9.53 -3.08 -3.44
C VAL A 151 10.63 -2.03 -3.30
N LEU A 152 11.87 -2.46 -3.07
CA LEU A 152 13.02 -1.58 -2.95
C LEU A 152 13.19 -0.72 -4.20
N SER A 153 13.04 -1.30 -5.40
CA SER A 153 13.09 -0.57 -6.67
C SER A 153 11.89 0.32 -6.97
N SER A 154 10.82 0.24 -6.18
CA SER A 154 9.63 1.06 -6.34
C SER A 154 9.57 2.24 -5.37
N ILE A 155 10.47 2.28 -4.39
CA ILE A 155 10.66 3.40 -3.45
C ILE A 155 11.66 4.37 -4.09
N ARG A 156 11.31 5.66 -4.13
CA ARG A 156 12.15 6.70 -4.74
C ARG A 156 12.71 7.62 -3.66
N VAL A 157 13.71 7.14 -2.95
CA VAL A 157 14.43 7.95 -1.96
C VAL A 157 15.88 8.08 -2.43
N PRO A 158 16.40 9.28 -2.71
CA PRO A 158 17.75 9.43 -3.28
C PRO A 158 18.84 8.74 -2.45
N VAL A 159 18.70 8.75 -1.12
CA VAL A 159 19.66 8.13 -0.19
C VAL A 159 19.74 6.60 -0.35
N ILE A 160 18.72 5.93 -0.90
CA ILE A 160 18.69 4.47 -1.06
C ILE A 160 19.30 4.00 -2.38
N VAL A 161 19.63 4.92 -3.30
CA VAL A 161 20.18 4.60 -4.64
C VAL A 161 21.43 3.70 -4.55
N PRO A 162 22.44 3.99 -3.70
CA PRO A 162 23.60 3.11 -3.56
C PRO A 162 23.24 1.70 -3.08
N ILE A 163 22.29 1.59 -2.14
CA ILE A 163 21.80 0.31 -1.61
C ILE A 163 21.12 -0.50 -2.73
N MET A 164 20.30 0.18 -3.53
CA MET A 164 19.58 -0.43 -4.64
C MET A 164 20.54 -0.91 -5.74
N MET A 165 21.60 -0.16 -6.04
CA MET A 165 22.63 -0.59 -6.99
C MET A 165 23.29 -1.90 -6.58
N LEU A 166 23.68 -2.01 -5.30
CA LEU A 166 24.26 -3.25 -4.79
C LEU A 166 23.26 -4.41 -4.84
N ALA A 167 22.01 -4.17 -4.43
CA ALA A 167 20.95 -5.17 -4.50
C ALA A 167 20.69 -5.67 -5.93
N ILE A 168 20.70 -4.78 -6.93
CA ILE A 168 20.54 -5.16 -8.34
C ILE A 168 21.76 -5.95 -8.83
N LYS A 169 22.98 -5.51 -8.48
CA LYS A 169 24.22 -6.20 -8.86
C LYS A 169 24.21 -7.66 -8.40
N ASP A 170 23.86 -7.89 -7.14
CA ASP A 170 23.74 -9.24 -6.57
C ASP A 170 22.62 -10.05 -7.23
N ALA A 171 21.47 -9.41 -7.48
CA ALA A 171 20.30 -10.06 -8.07
C ALA A 171 20.46 -10.45 -9.54
N VAL A 172 21.33 -9.78 -10.31
CA VAL A 172 21.64 -10.13 -11.71
C VAL A 172 22.41 -11.45 -11.79
N THR A 173 23.24 -11.75 -10.78
CA THR A 173 23.99 -13.01 -10.67
C THR A 173 23.29 -14.08 -9.84
N ASP A 174 22.04 -13.85 -9.42
CA ASP A 174 21.28 -14.80 -8.59
C ASP A 174 21.08 -16.13 -9.31
N MET A 175 21.10 -17.24 -8.56
CA MET A 175 20.86 -18.60 -9.06
C MET A 175 19.48 -18.74 -9.73
N SER A 176 18.47 -18.05 -9.18
CA SER A 176 17.10 -18.09 -9.66
C SER A 176 16.89 -17.24 -10.93
N PRO A 177 16.38 -17.83 -12.03
CA PRO A 177 15.96 -17.06 -13.20
C PRO A 177 14.86 -16.02 -12.87
N TYR A 178 14.02 -16.28 -11.87
CA TYR A 178 12.93 -15.39 -11.46
C TYR A 178 13.46 -14.09 -10.83
N VAL A 179 14.50 -14.20 -10.01
CA VAL A 179 15.17 -13.04 -9.39
C VAL A 179 15.90 -12.23 -10.47
N ARG A 180 16.62 -12.88 -11.40
CA ARG A 180 17.29 -12.21 -12.53
C ARG A 180 16.34 -11.42 -13.42
N LYS A 181 15.20 -12.02 -13.81
CA LYS A 181 14.12 -11.31 -14.54
C LYS A 181 13.65 -10.08 -13.77
N THR A 182 13.52 -10.21 -12.45
CA THR A 182 13.08 -9.10 -11.59
C THR A 182 14.12 -7.97 -11.54
N ALA A 183 15.41 -8.32 -11.48
CA ALA A 183 16.50 -7.35 -11.54
C ALA A 183 16.50 -6.55 -12.85
N ALA A 184 16.25 -7.21 -13.99
CA ALA A 184 16.12 -6.54 -15.28
C ALA A 184 15.01 -5.47 -15.28
N HIS A 185 13.88 -5.72 -14.60
CA HIS A 185 12.81 -4.73 -14.45
C HIS A 185 13.12 -3.63 -13.42
N ALA A 186 14.09 -3.82 -12.53
CA ALA A 186 14.49 -2.83 -11.55
C ALA A 186 15.49 -1.80 -12.13
N ILE A 187 16.34 -2.21 -13.08
CA ILE A 187 17.36 -1.33 -13.69
C ILE A 187 16.78 -0.02 -14.24
N PRO A 188 15.70 0.00 -15.04
CA PRO A 188 15.16 1.27 -15.56
C PRO A 188 14.61 2.20 -14.48
N LYS A 189 14.29 1.68 -13.30
CA LYS A 189 13.78 2.47 -12.17
C LYS A 189 14.89 3.16 -11.38
N LEU A 190 16.14 2.72 -11.54
CA LEU A 190 17.31 3.33 -10.90
C LEU A 190 17.66 4.69 -11.53
N TYR A 191 17.46 4.82 -12.84
CA TYR A 191 17.83 6.00 -13.62
C TYR A 191 16.67 6.98 -13.85
N LYS A 192 15.56 6.79 -13.13
CA LYS A 192 14.32 7.56 -13.30
C LYS A 192 13.95 8.28 -12.02
#